data_AF-A0A4R4X347-F1
#
_entry.id   AF-A0A4R4X347-F1
#
_cell.length_a   1.000
_cell.length_b   1.000
_cell.length_c   1.000
_cell.angle_alpha   90.00
_cell.angle_beta   90.00
_cell.angle_gamma   90.00
#
_symmetry.space_group_name_H-M   'P 1'
#
loop_
_entity.id
_entity.type
_entity.pdbx_description
1 polymer ?
#
loop_
_entity_poly.entity_id
_entity_poly.type
_entity_poly.pdbx_seq_one_letter_code
_entity_poly.pdbx_strand_id
1 'polypeptide(L)'
;MRLVAEFTTEPFDVDGQPPAHATEAFEAAQRAGLESDFGPLGTSVRGEDDVLLPALSGVLQAAFAHGATQVTVQVRQDGVVKVSREAGGLSGLLAEVAAELGGSLSGLSRGEKQRAVLLLEAKGAFEYRKSAEIVAEALGVTRFTVYNYLNRARD
;
A
#
# COMPACT_ATOMS: atom_id res chain seq x y z
N MET A 1 -12.90 -5.95 15.58
CA MET A 1 -11.54 -5.64 15.07
C MET A 1 -11.47 -4.15 14.89
N ARG A 2 -10.38 -3.50 15.30
CA ARG A 2 -10.34 -2.03 15.20
C ARG A 2 -9.99 -1.58 13.78
N LEU A 3 -10.71 -0.60 13.28
CA LEU A 3 -10.56 -0.03 11.94
C LEU A 3 -10.33 1.49 12.03
N VAL A 4 -9.67 2.02 11.00
CA VAL A 4 -9.57 3.45 10.70
C VAL A 4 -10.20 3.67 9.33
N ALA A 5 -11.10 4.65 9.22
CA ALA A 5 -11.59 5.14 7.95
C ALA A 5 -11.23 6.62 7.78
N GLU A 6 -10.73 6.97 6.60
CA GLU A 6 -10.46 8.35 6.19
C GLU A 6 -11.41 8.66 5.04
N PHE A 7 -12.13 9.79 5.12
CA PHE A 7 -13.04 10.19 4.06
C PHE A 7 -12.95 11.68 3.73
N THR A 8 -13.17 12.00 2.46
CA THR A 8 -13.34 13.36 1.95
C THR A 8 -14.66 13.45 1.22
N THR A 9 -15.27 14.62 1.28
CA THR A 9 -16.52 14.95 0.59
C THR A 9 -16.26 16.12 -0.36
N GLU A 10 -16.94 16.20 -1.49
CA GLU A 10 -16.77 17.29 -2.46
C GLU A 10 -18.15 17.83 -2.86
N PRO A 11 -18.27 19.12 -3.24
CA PRO A 11 -17.18 20.08 -3.50
C PRO A 11 -16.67 20.80 -2.24
N PHE A 12 -15.39 21.18 -2.23
CA PHE A 12 -14.82 22.11 -1.25
C PHE A 12 -14.55 23.47 -1.91
N ASP A 13 -14.95 24.55 -1.24
CA ASP A 13 -14.50 25.89 -1.58
C ASP A 13 -13.18 26.18 -0.86
N VAL A 14 -12.19 26.68 -1.59
CA VAL A 14 -10.80 26.86 -1.10
C VAL A 14 -10.71 28.04 -0.13
N ASP A 15 -11.71 28.91 -0.11
CA ASP A 15 -11.69 30.20 0.61
C ASP A 15 -12.73 30.29 1.77
N GLY A 16 -13.27 29.17 2.28
CA GLY A 16 -14.42 29.19 3.20
C GLY A 16 -14.41 28.23 4.41
N GLN A 17 -15.46 28.35 5.24
CA GLN A 17 -15.82 27.40 6.30
C GLN A 17 -16.11 26.01 5.69
N PRO A 18 -15.82 24.90 6.38
CA PRO A 18 -16.19 23.57 5.91
C PRO A 18 -17.65 23.49 5.45
N PRO A 19 -17.92 22.90 4.27
CA PRO A 19 -19.26 22.80 3.73
C PRO A 19 -20.13 21.88 4.59
N ALA A 20 -21.45 22.09 4.53
CA ALA A 20 -22.43 21.33 5.32
C ALA A 20 -22.28 19.81 5.13
N HIS A 21 -22.02 19.34 3.92
CA HIS A 21 -21.80 17.91 3.66
C HIS A 21 -20.60 17.32 4.40
N ALA A 22 -19.56 18.11 4.68
CA ALA A 22 -18.40 17.66 5.43
C ALA A 22 -18.69 17.68 6.93
N THR A 23 -19.31 18.74 7.44
CA THR A 23 -19.64 18.86 8.87
C THR A 23 -20.69 17.85 9.30
N GLU A 24 -21.75 17.63 8.51
CA GLU A 24 -22.82 16.68 8.82
C GLU A 24 -22.35 15.23 8.76
N ALA A 25 -21.46 14.91 7.81
CA ALA A 25 -20.82 13.60 7.73
C ALA A 25 -19.93 13.34 8.95
N PHE A 26 -19.17 14.34 9.42
CA PHE A 26 -18.40 14.27 10.64
C PHE A 26 -19.27 14.11 11.90
N GLU A 27 -20.36 14.87 12.00
CA GLU A 27 -21.31 14.74 13.11
C GLU A 27 -22.00 13.37 13.13
N ALA A 28 -22.30 12.79 11.96
CA ALA A 28 -22.84 11.43 11.87
C ALA A 28 -21.87 10.40 12.45
N ALA A 29 -20.56 10.54 12.20
CA ALA A 29 -19.54 9.68 12.80
C ALA A 29 -19.44 9.86 14.32
N GLN A 30 -19.46 11.11 14.82
CA GLN A 30 -19.46 11.37 16.26
C GLN A 30 -20.69 10.82 16.97
N ARG A 31 -21.88 10.95 16.36
CA ARG A 31 -23.13 10.39 16.90
C ARG A 31 -23.12 8.87 16.98
N ALA A 32 -22.34 8.21 16.12
CA ALA A 32 -22.11 6.77 16.18
C ALA A 32 -21.11 6.36 17.28
N GLY A 33 -20.52 7.32 18.02
CA GLY A 33 -19.56 7.06 19.08
C GLY A 33 -18.14 6.75 18.60
N LEU A 34 -17.81 7.09 17.35
CA LEU A 34 -16.48 6.88 16.78
C LEU A 34 -15.51 7.97 17.25
N GLU A 35 -14.26 7.59 17.54
CA GLU A 35 -13.17 8.54 17.69
C GLU A 35 -12.96 9.24 16.35
N SER A 36 -13.20 10.54 16.29
CA SER A 36 -13.29 11.28 15.02
C SER A 36 -12.42 12.53 15.06
N ASP A 37 -11.68 12.79 13.99
CA ASP A 37 -10.83 13.96 13.80
C ASP A 37 -11.13 14.63 12.45
N PHE A 38 -11.41 15.93 12.47
CA PHE A 38 -11.74 16.72 11.28
C PHE A 38 -10.51 17.49 10.83
N GLY A 39 -9.81 16.96 9.82
CA GLY A 39 -8.56 17.50 9.33
C GLY A 39 -8.67 18.29 8.02
N PRO A 40 -7.60 19.01 7.62
CA PRO A 40 -7.57 19.80 6.38
C PRO A 40 -7.60 18.94 5.10
N LEU A 41 -7.31 17.64 5.21
CA LEU A 41 -7.26 16.70 4.08
C LEU A 41 -8.41 15.69 4.09
N GLY A 42 -9.40 15.87 4.98
CA GLY A 42 -10.50 14.95 5.18
C GLY A 42 -10.75 14.63 6.66
N THR A 43 -11.77 13.82 6.89
CA THR A 43 -12.15 13.35 8.23
C THR A 43 -11.58 11.95 8.46
N SER A 44 -10.94 11.75 9.61
CA SER A 44 -10.49 10.43 10.08
C SER A 44 -11.41 9.94 11.20
N VAL A 45 -11.86 8.69 11.12
CA VAL A 45 -12.69 8.05 12.15
C VAL A 45 -12.13 6.68 12.50
N ARG A 46 -12.20 6.31 13.78
CA ARG A 46 -11.58 5.10 14.32
C ARG A 46 -12.49 4.45 15.36
N GLY A 47 -12.57 3.12 15.32
CA GLY A 47 -13.46 2.36 16.20
C GLY A 47 -13.46 0.87 15.89
N GLU A 48 -14.22 0.08 16.65
CA GLU A 48 -14.44 -1.34 16.34
C GLU A 48 -15.24 -1.49 15.04
N ASP A 49 -14.97 -2.54 14.28
CA ASP A 49 -15.59 -2.85 12.98
C ASP A 49 -17.10 -2.96 13.03
N ASP A 50 -17.64 -3.56 14.09
CA ASP A 50 -19.08 -3.71 14.34
C ASP A 50 -19.78 -2.37 14.61
N VAL A 51 -19.03 -1.32 14.96
CA VAL A 51 -19.53 0.06 15.09
C VAL A 51 -19.22 0.88 13.84
N LEU A 52 -17.98 0.83 13.35
CA LEU A 52 -17.50 1.67 12.26
C LEU A 52 -18.14 1.33 10.92
N LEU A 53 -18.22 0.05 10.56
CA LEU A 53 -18.74 -0.34 9.23
C LEU A 53 -20.22 0.03 9.07
N PRO A 54 -21.12 -0.19 10.05
CA PRO A 54 -22.49 0.31 9.96
C PRO A 54 -22.56 1.85 9.94
N ALA A 55 -21.73 2.52 10.75
CA ALA A 55 -21.71 3.98 10.81
C ALA A 55 -21.31 4.65 9.50
N LEU A 56 -20.42 4.03 8.69
CA LEU A 56 -20.04 4.54 7.37
C LEU A 56 -21.26 4.74 6.45
N SER A 57 -22.30 3.90 6.55
CA SER A 57 -23.53 4.13 5.76
C SER A 57 -24.20 5.44 6.15
N GLY A 58 -24.28 5.76 7.45
CA GLY A 58 -24.85 7.01 7.94
C GLY A 58 -24.01 8.23 7.56
N VAL A 59 -22.69 8.10 7.57
CA VAL A 59 -21.75 9.14 7.10
C VAL A 59 -21.98 9.45 5.62
N LEU A 60 -22.04 8.41 4.77
CA LEU A 60 -22.30 8.57 3.33
C LEU A 60 -23.67 9.21 3.07
N GLN A 61 -24.72 8.75 3.77
CA GLN A 61 -26.06 9.31 3.65
C GLN A 61 -26.09 10.79 4.05
N ALA A 62 -25.46 11.15 5.17
CA ALA A 62 -25.37 12.54 5.63
C ALA A 62 -24.63 13.43 4.63
N ALA A 63 -23.51 12.97 4.08
CA ALA A 63 -22.76 13.71 3.06
C ALA A 63 -23.62 14.02 1.83
N PHE A 64 -24.23 13.00 1.21
CA PHE A 64 -25.03 13.19 0.00
C PHE A 64 -26.32 13.98 0.27
N ALA A 65 -26.96 13.80 1.43
CA ALA A 65 -28.15 14.58 1.81
C ALA A 65 -27.87 16.09 1.96
N HIS A 66 -26.62 16.47 2.23
CA HIS A 66 -26.21 17.85 2.46
C HIS A 66 -25.35 18.44 1.33
N GLY A 67 -25.43 17.84 0.13
CA GLY A 67 -24.88 18.43 -1.08
C GLY A 67 -23.49 17.94 -1.48
N ALA A 68 -22.98 16.85 -0.88
CA ALA A 68 -21.84 16.18 -1.49
C ALA A 68 -22.24 15.65 -2.86
N THR A 69 -21.41 15.90 -3.87
CA THR A 69 -21.51 15.28 -5.20
C THR A 69 -20.58 14.08 -5.34
N GLN A 70 -19.55 14.01 -4.49
CA GLN A 70 -18.60 12.91 -4.43
C GLN A 70 -18.15 12.69 -2.99
N VAL A 71 -17.96 11.42 -2.62
CA VAL A 71 -17.36 11.02 -1.35
C VAL A 71 -16.29 9.96 -1.63
N THR A 72 -15.07 10.20 -1.19
CA THR A 72 -13.98 9.20 -1.23
C THR A 72 -13.81 8.64 0.17
N VAL A 73 -13.75 7.31 0.29
CA VAL A 73 -13.54 6.62 1.59
C VAL A 73 -12.41 5.60 1.44
N GLN A 74 -11.44 5.66 2.36
CA GLN A 74 -10.45 4.62 2.57
C GLN A 74 -10.69 3.97 3.93
N VAL A 75 -10.77 2.64 3.98
CA VAL A 75 -10.89 1.88 5.23
C VAL A 75 -9.69 0.95 5.37
N ARG A 76 -9.10 0.90 6.57
CA ARG A 76 -7.93 0.08 6.88
C ARG A 76 -8.01 -0.44 8.31
N GLN A 77 -7.36 -1.56 8.58
CA GLN A 77 -7.25 -2.07 9.94
C GLN A 77 -6.35 -1.16 10.77
N ASP A 78 -6.76 -0.96 12.01
CA ASP A 78 -6.09 -0.09 12.94
C ASP A 78 -4.88 -0.77 13.58
N GLY A 79 -3.73 -0.08 13.64
CA GLY A 79 -2.46 -0.69 14.06
C GLY A 79 -1.90 -1.72 13.09
N VAL A 80 -2.66 -2.08 12.04
CA VAL A 80 -2.12 -2.71 10.84
C VAL A 80 -1.50 -1.60 10.02
N VAL A 81 -0.28 -1.22 10.42
CA VAL A 81 0.74 -0.92 9.41
C VAL A 81 0.56 -2.05 8.40
N LYS A 82 0.29 -1.73 7.13
CA LYS A 82 0.41 -2.75 6.09
C LYS A 82 1.70 -3.46 6.46
N VAL A 83 1.60 -4.72 6.85
CA VAL A 83 2.68 -5.64 6.55
C VAL A 83 2.62 -5.65 5.04
N SER A 84 3.22 -4.61 4.44
CA SER A 84 3.94 -4.80 3.24
C SER A 84 4.72 -6.06 3.56
N ARG A 85 4.66 -7.04 2.67
CA ARG A 85 5.51 -8.22 2.78
C ARG A 85 7.00 -7.82 2.71
N GLU A 86 7.40 -6.63 3.15
CA GLU A 86 8.68 -5.97 3.14
C GLU A 86 9.46 -6.17 4.44
N ALA A 87 8.91 -6.83 5.47
CA ALA A 87 9.80 -7.43 6.46
C ALA A 87 10.69 -8.54 5.84
N GLY A 88 10.42 -8.95 4.59
CA GLY A 88 11.35 -9.70 3.75
C GLY A 88 10.97 -9.72 2.27
N GLY A 89 10.66 -8.56 1.66
CA GLY A 89 10.14 -8.45 0.27
C GLY A 89 11.14 -8.90 -0.79
N LEU A 90 11.42 -8.05 -1.79
CA LEU A 90 12.50 -8.35 -2.73
C LEU A 90 13.85 -8.59 -2.01
N SER A 91 14.12 -7.85 -0.93
CA SER A 91 15.31 -8.05 -0.10
C SER A 91 15.36 -9.43 0.58
N GLY A 92 14.21 -10.00 0.98
CA GLY A 92 14.16 -11.34 1.54
C GLY A 92 14.40 -12.41 0.48
N LEU A 93 13.80 -12.25 -0.71
CA LEU A 93 14.07 -13.12 -1.86
C LEU A 93 15.55 -13.10 -2.26
N LEU A 94 16.19 -11.93 -2.24
CA LEU A 94 17.62 -11.79 -2.49
C LEU A 94 18.45 -12.50 -1.41
N ALA A 95 18.10 -12.37 -0.14
CA ALA A 95 18.80 -13.03 0.97
C ALA A 95 18.64 -14.56 0.93
N GLU A 96 17.44 -15.06 0.59
CA GLU A 96 17.19 -16.50 0.39
C GLU A 96 18.04 -17.06 -0.74
N VAL A 97 18.05 -16.40 -1.91
CA VAL A 97 18.84 -16.85 -3.07
C VAL A 97 20.34 -16.75 -2.79
N ALA A 98 20.78 -15.72 -2.05
CA ALA A 98 22.16 -15.60 -1.60
C ALA A 98 22.57 -16.78 -0.70
N ALA A 99 21.72 -17.15 0.26
CA ALA A 99 21.96 -18.28 1.13
C ALA A 99 21.98 -19.62 0.36
N GLU A 100 21.06 -19.81 -0.59
CA GLU A 100 21.02 -21.01 -1.44
C GLU A 100 22.27 -21.15 -2.32
N LEU A 101 22.82 -20.03 -2.81
CA LEU A 101 24.00 -20.01 -3.66
C LEU A 101 25.32 -19.84 -2.89
N GLY A 102 25.28 -19.92 -1.56
CA GLY A 102 26.47 -20.00 -0.72
C GLY A 102 27.16 -18.66 -0.41
N GLY A 103 26.47 -17.52 -0.55
CA GLY A 103 27.00 -16.22 -0.10
C GLY A 103 26.54 -15.01 -0.91
N SER A 104 27.34 -13.94 -0.85
CA SER A 104 27.00 -12.64 -1.46
C SER A 104 26.73 -12.74 -2.96
N LEU A 105 25.56 -12.25 -3.39
CA LEU A 105 25.15 -12.22 -4.81
C LEU A 105 26.13 -11.46 -5.71
N SER A 106 26.78 -10.43 -5.19
CA SER A 106 27.76 -9.62 -5.95
C SER A 106 29.05 -10.39 -6.27
N GLY A 107 29.42 -11.36 -5.42
CA GLY A 107 30.64 -12.16 -5.55
C GLY A 107 30.46 -13.43 -6.39
N LEU A 108 29.25 -13.74 -6.83
CA LEU A 108 28.95 -14.92 -7.62
C LEU A 108 29.64 -14.91 -8.99
N SER A 109 30.00 -16.09 -9.50
CA SER A 109 30.44 -16.25 -10.88
C SER A 109 29.32 -15.89 -11.85
N ARG A 110 29.64 -15.67 -13.13
CA ARG A 110 28.64 -15.35 -14.15
C ARG A 110 27.53 -16.40 -14.25
N GLY A 111 27.87 -17.68 -14.18
CA GLY A 111 26.90 -18.78 -14.25
C GLY A 111 25.98 -18.80 -13.02
N GLU A 112 26.53 -18.52 -11.84
CA GLU A 112 25.75 -18.42 -10.61
C GLU A 112 24.85 -17.18 -10.59
N LYS A 113 25.30 -16.04 -11.13
CA LYS A 113 24.46 -14.84 -11.29
C LYS A 113 23.30 -15.10 -12.25
N GLN A 114 23.50 -15.88 -13.31
CA GLN A 114 22.42 -16.33 -14.18
C GLN A 114 21.42 -17.20 -13.42
N ARG A 115 21.89 -18.21 -12.69
CA ARG A 115 21.04 -19.06 -11.84
C ARG A 115 20.28 -18.25 -10.79
N ALA A 116 20.93 -17.27 -10.16
CA ALA A 116 20.31 -16.37 -9.18
C ALA A 116 19.12 -15.62 -9.78
N VAL A 117 19.28 -15.06 -10.98
CA VAL A 117 18.18 -14.34 -11.67
C VAL A 117 17.00 -15.27 -11.96
N LEU A 118 17.24 -16.52 -12.35
CA LEU A 118 16.16 -17.48 -12.61
C LEU A 118 15.43 -17.93 -11.34
N LEU A 119 16.17 -18.16 -10.25
CA LEU A 119 15.58 -18.45 -8.95
C LEU A 119 14.73 -17.28 -8.45
N LEU A 120 15.22 -16.05 -8.62
CA LEU A 120 14.48 -14.83 -8.30
C LEU A 120 13.22 -14.72 -9.16
N GLU A 121 13.28 -15.00 -10.47
CA GLU A 121 12.10 -15.02 -11.34
C GLU A 121 11.06 -16.05 -10.91
N ALA A 122 11.49 -17.30 -10.65
CA ALA A 122 10.60 -18.36 -10.20
C ALA A 122 9.93 -18.05 -8.85
N LYS A 123 10.59 -17.25 -8.00
CA LYS A 123 10.06 -16.78 -6.71
C LYS A 123 9.25 -15.47 -6.81
N GLY A 124 8.98 -14.98 -8.02
CA GLY A 124 8.16 -13.78 -8.26
C GLY A 124 8.89 -12.46 -7.97
N ALA A 125 10.22 -12.44 -7.89
CA ALA A 125 11.01 -11.24 -7.58
C ALA A 125 10.77 -10.09 -8.57
N PHE A 126 10.43 -10.39 -9.83
CA PHE A 126 10.23 -9.39 -10.87
C PHE A 126 8.83 -8.76 -10.90
N GLU A 127 7.89 -9.26 -10.09
CA GLU A 127 6.56 -8.63 -9.90
C GLU A 127 6.65 -7.36 -9.03
N TYR A 128 7.75 -7.20 -8.27
CA TYR A 128 7.98 -6.03 -7.42
C TYR A 128 8.34 -4.80 -8.26
N ARG A 129 7.86 -3.63 -7.84
CA ARG A 129 8.21 -2.35 -8.47
C ARG A 129 9.72 -2.10 -8.35
N LYS A 130 10.35 -1.68 -9.45
CA LYS A 130 11.82 -1.46 -9.55
C LYS A 130 12.69 -2.71 -9.31
N SER A 131 12.11 -3.91 -9.35
CA SER A 131 12.83 -5.17 -9.12
C SER A 131 14.12 -5.32 -9.93
N ALA A 132 14.08 -5.05 -11.23
CA ALA A 132 15.24 -5.18 -12.10
C ALA A 132 16.42 -4.27 -11.70
N GLU A 133 16.14 -3.08 -11.16
CA GLU A 133 17.16 -2.14 -10.68
C GLU A 133 17.84 -2.66 -9.40
N ILE A 134 17.03 -3.10 -8.44
CA ILE A 134 17.49 -3.61 -7.15
C ILE A 134 18.26 -4.93 -7.32
N VAL A 135 17.76 -5.83 -8.17
CA VAL A 135 18.44 -7.11 -8.49
C VAL A 135 19.77 -6.86 -9.19
N ALA A 136 19.81 -5.89 -10.11
CA ALA A 136 21.05 -5.52 -10.80
C ALA A 136 22.10 -4.98 -9.82
N GLU A 137 21.69 -4.11 -8.90
CA GLU A 137 22.55 -3.59 -7.83
C GLU A 137 23.08 -4.71 -6.93
N ALA A 138 22.20 -5.61 -6.45
CA ALA A 138 22.57 -6.73 -5.58
C ALA A 138 23.56 -7.72 -6.24
N LEU A 139 23.42 -7.94 -7.55
CA LEU A 139 24.31 -8.80 -8.33
C LEU A 139 25.58 -8.06 -8.82
N GLY A 140 25.67 -6.74 -8.65
CA GLY A 140 26.77 -5.93 -9.20
C GLY A 140 26.82 -5.98 -10.73
N VAL A 141 25.66 -5.93 -11.40
CA VAL A 141 25.52 -5.93 -12.86
C VAL A 141 24.58 -4.81 -13.31
N THR A 142 24.37 -4.69 -14.62
CA THR A 142 23.40 -3.70 -15.16
C THR A 142 22.00 -4.29 -15.27
N ARG A 143 20.96 -3.45 -15.28
CA ARG A 143 19.57 -3.87 -15.59
C ARG A 143 19.47 -4.60 -16.92
N PHE A 144 20.22 -4.15 -17.92
CA PHE A 144 20.31 -4.82 -19.22
C PHE A 144 20.81 -6.26 -19.09
N THR A 145 21.82 -6.49 -18.23
CA THR A 145 22.34 -7.83 -17.96
C THR A 145 21.31 -8.73 -17.29
N VAL A 146 20.51 -8.19 -16.36
CA VAL A 146 19.40 -8.94 -15.72
C VAL A 146 18.37 -9.39 -16.77
N TYR A 147 17.91 -8.48 -17.63
CA TYR A 147 17.00 -8.84 -18.73
C TYR A 147 17.62 -9.84 -19.70
N ASN A 148 18.92 -9.74 -19.98
CA ASN A 148 19.61 -10.72 -20.83
C ASN A 148 19.58 -12.13 -20.22
N TYR A 149 19.73 -12.25 -18.89
CA TYR A 149 19.66 -13.53 -18.20
C TYR A 149 18.24 -14.12 -18.22
N LEU A 150 17.21 -13.29 -18.04
CA LEU A 150 15.81 -13.71 -18.14
C LEU A 150 15.46 -14.23 -19.55
N ASN A 151 15.94 -13.55 -20.59
CA ASN A 151 15.64 -13.95 -21.97
C ASN A 151 16.34 -15.27 -22.36
N ARG A 152 17.57 -15.50 -21.89
CA ARG A 152 18.33 -16.73 -22.20
C ARG A 152 17.76 -18.01 -21.62
N ALA A 153 16.87 -17.94 -20.63
CA ALA A 153 16.24 -19.12 -20.03
C ALA A 153 14.88 -19.45 -20.63
N ARG A 154 14.39 -18.59 -21.52
CA ARG A 154 13.13 -18.78 -22.28
C ARG A 154 13.37 -19.34 -23.69
N ASP A 155 14.64 -19.47 -24.08
CA ASP A 155 15.13 -20.15 -25.28
C ASP A 155 15.58 -21.58 -24.94
#